data_AF-A0A4Y2P630-F1
#
_entry.id   AF-A0A4Y2P630-F1
#
_cell.length_a   1.000
_cell.length_b   1.000
_cell.length_c   1.000
_cell.angle_alpha   90.00
_cell.angle_beta   90.00
_cell.angle_gamma   90.00
#
_symmetry.space_group_name_H-M   'P 1'
#
loop_
_entity.id
_entity.type
_entity.pdbx_description
1 polymer ?
#
loop_
_entity_poly.entity_id
_entity_poly.type
_entity_poly.pdbx_seq_one_letter_code
_entity_poly.pdbx_strand_id
1 'polypeptide(L)'
;MAFLLARRKEDLMTLAADLDVTFEASFTKLKLKELIVKSPDYVEDDVNKMLDGIVEERTKGKEKAEKEKMRKEEKEEKIRKEEKEEKIRREEKEERMQKEEREYELEKLRIQAQRIANIPNSAENVQTPNKPIHETFHKFNMQEDISLNLTLFERHA
;
A
#
# COMPACT_ATOMS: atom_id res chain seq x y z
N MET A 1 9.16 -42.20 -33.81
CA MET A 1 10.16 -41.07 -33.88
C MET A 1 9.61 -39.64 -34.05
N ALA A 2 8.46 -39.40 -34.69
CA ALA A 2 7.97 -38.02 -34.95
C ALA A 2 7.56 -37.26 -33.67
N PHE A 3 7.12 -37.98 -32.64
CA PHE A 3 6.65 -37.42 -31.37
C PHE A 3 7.72 -36.56 -30.64
N LEU A 4 9.00 -36.91 -30.75
CA LEU A 4 10.10 -36.11 -30.19
C LEU A 4 10.15 -34.69 -30.78
N LEU A 5 9.79 -34.53 -32.05
CA LEU A 5 9.72 -33.21 -32.70
C LEU A 5 8.52 -32.39 -32.24
N ALA A 6 7.52 -32.98 -31.61
CA ALA A 6 6.38 -32.26 -31.04
C ALA A 6 6.67 -31.72 -29.63
N ARG A 7 7.60 -32.32 -28.88
CA ARG A 7 7.92 -31.95 -27.49
C ARG A 7 8.75 -30.67 -27.38
N ARG A 8 8.83 -30.02 -26.22
CA ARG A 8 9.64 -28.80 -26.08
C ARG A 8 11.12 -29.16 -25.94
N LYS A 9 12.01 -28.21 -26.28
CA LYS A 9 13.46 -28.44 -26.23
C LYS A 9 13.90 -28.80 -24.81
N GLU A 10 13.31 -28.14 -23.81
CA GLU A 10 13.59 -28.38 -22.39
C GLU A 10 13.23 -29.81 -21.99
N ASP A 11 12.07 -30.32 -22.43
CA ASP A 11 11.64 -31.69 -22.12
C ASP A 11 12.58 -32.72 -22.76
N LEU A 12 13.09 -32.43 -23.97
CA LEU A 12 14.09 -33.28 -24.64
C LEU A 12 15.46 -33.23 -23.95
N MET A 13 15.84 -32.09 -23.37
CA MET A 13 17.09 -31.98 -22.60
C MET A 13 17.00 -32.80 -21.29
N THR A 14 15.86 -32.73 -20.59
CA THR A 14 15.61 -33.57 -19.40
C THR A 14 15.64 -35.04 -19.77
N LEU A 15 14.94 -35.44 -20.83
CA LEU A 15 14.96 -36.82 -21.32
C LEU A 15 16.38 -37.28 -21.71
N ALA A 16 17.16 -36.43 -22.38
CA ALA A 16 18.54 -36.76 -22.75
C ALA A 16 19.42 -36.96 -21.51
N ALA A 17 19.21 -36.19 -20.44
CA ALA A 17 19.89 -36.37 -19.16
C ALA A 17 19.48 -37.71 -18.50
N ASP A 18 18.19 -38.05 -18.51
CA ASP A 18 17.69 -39.31 -17.92
C ASP A 18 18.18 -40.56 -18.68
N LEU A 19 18.51 -40.42 -19.97
CA LEU A 19 19.10 -41.45 -20.82
C LEU A 19 20.64 -41.43 -20.83
N ASP A 20 21.27 -40.66 -19.93
CA ASP A 20 22.72 -40.48 -19.83
C ASP A 20 23.40 -40.05 -21.16
N VAL A 21 22.65 -39.36 -22.02
CA VAL A 21 23.14 -38.85 -23.29
C VAL A 21 23.86 -37.51 -23.05
N THR A 22 25.10 -37.40 -23.53
CA THR A 22 25.84 -36.13 -23.44
C THR A 22 25.29 -35.10 -24.41
N PHE A 23 24.89 -33.92 -23.92
CA PHE A 23 24.39 -32.83 -24.75
C PHE A 23 24.88 -31.46 -24.25
N GLU A 24 24.83 -30.46 -25.13
CA GLU A 24 25.03 -29.06 -24.76
C GLU A 24 23.70 -28.30 -24.78
N ALA A 25 23.54 -27.33 -23.88
CA ALA A 25 22.36 -26.46 -23.86
C ALA A 25 22.19 -25.63 -25.16
N SER A 26 23.28 -25.43 -25.90
CA SER A 26 23.33 -24.77 -27.22
C SER A 26 22.65 -25.60 -28.32
N PHE A 27 22.53 -26.92 -28.15
CA PHE A 27 22.06 -27.82 -29.20
C PHE A 27 20.64 -27.49 -29.67
N THR A 28 20.42 -27.65 -30.96
CA THR A 28 19.08 -27.48 -31.53
C THR A 28 18.20 -28.66 -31.14
N LYS A 29 16.88 -28.45 -31.16
CA LYS A 29 15.89 -29.50 -30.93
C LYS A 29 16.10 -30.72 -31.83
N LEU A 30 16.47 -30.48 -33.09
CA LEU A 30 16.80 -31.53 -34.06
C LEU A 30 18.02 -32.34 -33.60
N LYS A 31 19.09 -31.66 -33.15
CA LYS A 31 20.30 -32.33 -32.70
C LYS A 31 20.07 -33.20 -31.46
N LEU A 32 19.27 -32.71 -30.52
CA LEU A 32 18.87 -33.47 -29.32
C LEU A 32 18.09 -34.73 -29.69
N LYS A 33 17.08 -34.61 -30.58
CA LYS A 33 16.33 -35.76 -31.10
C LYS A 33 17.26 -36.80 -31.71
N GLU A 34 18.20 -36.37 -32.54
CA GLU A 34 19.15 -37.29 -33.18
C GLU A 34 20.01 -38.04 -32.16
N LEU A 35 20.47 -37.38 -31.10
CA LEU A 35 21.28 -38.01 -30.06
C LEU A 35 20.46 -39.03 -29.25
N ILE A 36 19.23 -38.67 -28.87
CA ILE A 36 18.31 -39.56 -28.14
C ILE A 36 18.02 -40.83 -28.94
N VAL A 37 17.69 -40.69 -30.23
CA VAL A 37 17.37 -41.84 -31.10
C VAL A 37 18.59 -42.74 -31.34
N LYS A 38 19.81 -42.18 -31.26
CA LYS A 38 21.06 -42.94 -31.39
C LYS A 38 21.52 -43.59 -30.08
N SER A 39 20.83 -43.33 -28.96
CA SER A 39 21.15 -43.96 -27.69
C SER A 39 20.91 -45.47 -27.77
N PRO A 40 21.81 -46.31 -27.22
CA PRO A 40 21.59 -47.76 -27.13
C PRO A 40 20.34 -48.11 -26.31
N ASP A 41 19.95 -47.24 -25.39
CA ASP A 41 18.79 -47.42 -24.49
C ASP A 41 17.49 -46.84 -25.07
N TYR A 42 17.49 -46.46 -26.35
CA TYR A 42 16.29 -45.94 -27.00
C TYR A 42 15.25 -47.03 -27.24
N VAL A 43 14.16 -46.97 -26.48
CA VAL A 43 12.94 -47.74 -26.72
C VAL A 43 11.79 -46.75 -26.88
N GLU A 44 11.11 -46.76 -28.05
CA GLU A 44 10.14 -45.72 -28.42
C GLU A 44 9.00 -45.57 -27.38
N ASP A 45 8.47 -46.68 -26.88
CA ASP A 45 7.38 -46.67 -25.89
C ASP A 45 7.84 -46.14 -24.53
N ASP A 46 9.02 -46.57 -24.06
CA ASP A 46 9.59 -46.13 -22.78
C ASP A 46 9.94 -44.63 -22.83
N VAL A 47 10.56 -44.20 -23.92
CA VAL A 47 10.91 -42.79 -24.16
C VAL A 47 9.66 -41.91 -24.23
N ASN A 48 8.59 -42.38 -24.88
CA ASN A 48 7.34 -41.64 -24.91
C ASN A 48 6.70 -41.54 -23.52
N LYS A 49 6.74 -42.62 -22.73
CA LYS A 49 6.24 -42.64 -21.35
C LYS A 49 7.06 -41.72 -20.42
N MET A 50 8.39 -41.72 -20.55
CA MET A 50 9.26 -40.80 -19.81
C MET A 50 8.93 -39.34 -20.13
N LEU A 51 8.70 -39.01 -21.41
CA LEU A 51 8.30 -37.67 -21.82
C LEU A 51 6.93 -37.24 -21.29
N ASP A 52 5.96 -38.15 -21.23
CA ASP A 52 4.67 -37.87 -20.60
C ASP A 52 4.85 -37.56 -19.11
N GLY A 53 5.70 -38.32 -18.40
CA GLY A 53 6.09 -38.05 -17.02
C GLY A 53 6.72 -36.66 -16.82
N ILE A 54 7.70 -36.28 -17.65
CA ILE A 54 8.36 -34.96 -17.61
C ILE A 54 7.34 -33.84 -17.84
N VAL A 55 6.45 -34.01 -18.81
CA VAL A 55 5.41 -33.02 -19.12
C VAL A 55 4.43 -32.86 -17.96
N GLU A 56 3.99 -33.97 -17.37
CA GLU A 56 3.11 -33.96 -16.19
C GLU A 56 3.76 -33.32 -14.96
N GLU A 57 5.04 -33.61 -14.70
CA GLU A 57 5.74 -33.05 -13.56
C GLU A 57 5.83 -31.52 -13.68
N ARG A 58 6.19 -31.05 -14.88
CA ARG A 58 6.24 -29.62 -15.15
C ARG A 58 4.87 -28.96 -15.07
N THR A 59 3.79 -29.58 -15.56
CA THR A 59 2.45 -29.00 -15.44
C THR A 59 2.02 -28.93 -13.97
N LYS A 60 2.19 -30.01 -13.21
CA LYS A 60 1.93 -30.05 -11.76
C LYS A 60 2.77 -29.02 -10.99
N GLY A 61 4.04 -28.83 -11.36
CA GLY A 61 4.92 -27.82 -10.78
C GLY A 61 4.44 -26.40 -11.03
N LYS A 62 4.00 -26.10 -12.25
CA LYS A 62 3.42 -24.79 -12.60
C LYS A 62 2.11 -24.52 -11.86
N GLU A 63 1.20 -25.49 -11.82
CA GLU A 63 -0.07 -25.37 -11.10
C GLU A 63 0.14 -25.15 -9.60
N LYS A 64 1.10 -25.86 -8.98
CA LYS A 64 1.45 -25.64 -7.57
C LYS A 64 1.99 -24.23 -7.34
N ALA A 65 2.89 -23.74 -8.20
CA ALA A 65 3.45 -22.41 -8.08
C ALA A 65 2.38 -21.31 -8.25
N GLU A 66 1.47 -21.48 -9.21
CA GLU A 66 0.35 -20.57 -9.45
C GLU A 66 -0.64 -20.56 -8.28
N LYS A 67 -1.01 -21.75 -7.77
CA LYS A 67 -1.86 -21.87 -6.59
C LYS A 67 -1.24 -21.25 -5.34
N GLU A 68 0.07 -21.41 -5.16
CA GLU A 68 0.78 -20.77 -4.05
C GLU A 68 0.81 -19.24 -4.20
N LYS A 69 0.99 -18.74 -5.42
CA LYS A 69 0.96 -17.30 -5.71
C LYS A 69 -0.42 -16.72 -5.41
N MET A 70 -1.50 -17.35 -5.91
CA MET A 70 -2.87 -16.93 -5.60
C MET A 70 -3.15 -16.92 -4.10
N ARG A 71 -2.69 -17.95 -3.36
CA ARG A 71 -2.87 -18.01 -1.91
C ARG A 71 -2.12 -16.91 -1.16
N LYS A 72 -0.96 -16.48 -1.66
CA LYS A 72 -0.21 -15.35 -1.09
C LYS A 72 -0.94 -14.03 -1.37
N GLU A 73 -1.37 -13.82 -2.61
CA GLU A 73 -2.13 -12.63 -3.02
C GLU A 73 -3.44 -12.49 -2.23
N GLU A 74 -4.20 -13.58 -2.04
CA GLU A 74 -5.44 -13.57 -1.25
C GLU A 74 -5.20 -13.19 0.23
N LYS A 75 -4.12 -13.70 0.82
CA LYS A 75 -3.75 -13.35 2.21
C LYS A 75 -3.36 -11.89 2.33
N GLU A 76 -2.58 -11.38 1.38
CA GLU A 76 -2.14 -9.98 1.36
C GLU A 76 -3.32 -9.04 1.17
N GLU A 77 -4.26 -9.38 0.28
CA GLU A 77 -5.49 -8.61 0.10
C GLU A 77 -6.36 -8.60 1.37
N LYS A 78 -6.47 -9.75 2.05
CA LYS A 78 -7.20 -9.84 3.32
C LYS A 78 -6.59 -8.95 4.40
N ILE A 79 -5.26 -8.98 4.58
CA ILE A 79 -4.55 -8.12 5.53
C ILE A 79 -4.80 -6.64 5.20
N ARG A 80 -4.64 -6.25 3.93
CA ARG A 80 -4.88 -4.88 3.49
C ARG A 80 -6.31 -4.40 3.75
N LYS A 81 -7.29 -5.30 3.62
CA LYS A 81 -8.70 -4.99 3.92
C LYS A 81 -8.93 -4.82 5.42
N GLU A 82 -8.37 -5.70 6.25
CA GLU A 82 -8.45 -5.61 7.71
C GLU A 82 -7.79 -4.33 8.24
N GLU A 83 -6.61 -3.96 7.74
CA GLU A 83 -5.92 -2.72 8.11
C GLU A 83 -6.75 -1.46 7.78
N LYS A 84 -7.38 -1.45 6.59
CA LYS A 84 -8.25 -0.34 6.19
C LYS A 84 -9.48 -0.24 7.08
N GLU A 85 -10.13 -1.36 7.38
CA GLU A 85 -11.30 -1.38 8.25
C GLU A 85 -10.94 -0.96 9.67
N GLU A 86 -9.79 -1.40 10.20
CA GLU A 86 -9.32 -0.98 11.51
C GLU A 86 -9.01 0.52 11.54
N LYS A 87 -8.39 1.06 10.48
CA LYS A 87 -8.12 2.50 10.37
C LYS A 87 -9.40 3.32 10.40
N ILE A 88 -10.40 2.94 9.60
CA ILE A 88 -11.72 3.60 9.60
C ILE A 88 -12.35 3.55 11.00
N ARG A 89 -12.32 2.38 11.66
CA ARG A 89 -12.87 2.22 13.00
C ARG A 89 -12.17 3.07 14.06
N ARG A 90 -10.87 3.31 13.91
CA ARG A 90 -10.10 4.20 14.81
C ARG A 90 -10.49 5.66 14.56
N GLU A 91 -10.54 6.08 13.29
CA GLU A 91 -10.93 7.43 12.88
C GLU A 91 -12.36 7.77 13.36
N GLU A 92 -13.33 6.87 13.19
CA GLU A 92 -14.71 7.06 13.68
C GLU A 92 -14.78 7.22 15.20
N LYS A 93 -13.97 6.47 15.95
CA LYS A 93 -13.91 6.60 17.41
C LYS A 93 -13.32 7.94 17.82
N GLU A 94 -12.26 8.37 17.15
CA GLU A 94 -11.61 9.64 17.44
C GLU A 94 -12.53 10.83 17.11
N GLU A 95 -13.23 10.77 15.98
CA GLU A 95 -14.21 11.80 15.60
C GLU A 95 -15.36 11.88 16.62
N ARG A 96 -15.86 10.74 17.10
CA ARG A 96 -16.89 10.70 18.14
C ARG A 96 -16.40 11.34 19.45
N MET A 97 -15.19 11.02 19.89
CA MET A 97 -14.59 11.63 21.08
C MET A 97 -14.44 13.15 20.93
N GLN A 98 -13.91 13.62 19.80
CA GLN A 98 -13.77 15.06 19.52
C GLN A 98 -15.11 15.79 19.45
N LYS A 99 -16.15 15.12 18.95
CA LYS A 99 -17.51 15.69 18.92
C LYS A 99 -18.09 15.81 20.33
N GLU A 100 -17.95 14.76 21.14
CA GLU A 100 -18.40 14.75 22.53
C GLU A 100 -17.68 15.81 23.37
N GLU A 101 -16.37 15.98 23.17
CA GLU A 101 -15.58 17.03 23.83
C GLU A 101 -16.07 18.43 23.45
N ARG A 102 -16.28 18.71 22.15
CA ARG A 102 -16.83 19.99 21.70
C ARG A 102 -18.24 20.26 22.24
N GLU A 103 -19.10 19.25 22.29
CA GLU A 103 -20.43 19.37 22.87
C GLU A 103 -20.37 19.70 24.37
N TYR A 104 -19.46 19.06 25.10
CA TYR A 104 -19.23 19.35 26.52
C TYR A 104 -18.76 20.79 26.76
N GLU A 105 -17.82 21.29 25.95
CA GLU A 105 -17.35 22.68 26.03
C GLU A 105 -18.46 23.69 25.75
N LEU A 106 -19.28 23.42 24.72
CA LEU A 106 -20.43 24.26 24.38
C LEU A 106 -21.47 24.28 25.50
N GLU A 107 -21.75 23.15 26.14
CA GLU A 107 -22.69 23.08 27.25
C GLU A 107 -22.17 23.84 28.49
N LYS A 108 -20.86 23.77 28.77
CA LYS A 108 -20.22 24.56 29.82
C LYS A 108 -20.38 26.07 29.59
N LEU A 109 -20.12 26.54 28.36
CA LEU A 109 -20.33 27.92 27.95
C LEU A 109 -21.81 28.33 28.05
N ARG A 110 -22.73 27.45 27.64
CA ARG A 110 -24.18 27.68 27.74
C ARG A 110 -24.64 27.88 29.17
N ILE A 111 -24.18 27.03 30.09
CA ILE A 111 -24.48 27.16 31.52
C ILE A 111 -23.89 28.47 32.08
N GLN A 112 -22.68 28.83 31.68
CA GLN A 112 -22.06 30.09 32.10
C GLN A 112 -22.85 31.31 31.59
N ALA A 113 -23.26 31.31 30.32
CA ALA A 113 -24.07 32.37 29.74
C ALA A 113 -25.46 32.47 30.39
N GLN A 114 -26.11 31.35 30.68
CA GLN A 114 -27.38 31.32 31.43
C GLN A 114 -27.22 31.88 32.84
N ARG A 115 -26.12 31.56 33.54
CA ARG A 115 -25.83 32.14 34.86
C ARG A 115 -25.70 33.66 34.80
N ILE A 116 -25.01 34.20 33.79
CA ILE A 116 -24.88 35.65 33.58
C ILE A 116 -26.24 36.28 33.27
N ALA A 117 -27.04 35.65 32.39
CA ALA A 117 -28.36 36.14 32.02
C ALA A 117 -29.38 36.11 33.17
N ASN A 118 -29.23 35.16 34.10
CA ASN A 118 -30.11 35.01 35.27
C ASN A 118 -29.67 35.84 36.48
N ILE A 119 -28.66 36.73 36.35
CA ILE A 119 -28.36 37.72 37.39
C ILE A 119 -29.49 38.76 37.38
N PRO A 120 -30.31 38.89 38.44
CA PRO A 120 -31.26 39.97 38.53
C PRO A 120 -30.50 41.29 38.64
N ASN A 121 -30.52 42.08 37.56
CA ASN A 121 -30.07 43.47 37.43
C ASN A 121 -29.28 44.04 38.63
N SER A 122 -27.96 43.85 38.65
CA SER A 122 -27.08 44.92 39.13
C SER A 122 -26.69 45.74 37.90
N ALA A 123 -27.59 46.62 37.49
CA ALA A 123 -27.33 47.66 36.52
C ALA A 123 -26.32 48.65 37.13
N GLU A 124 -25.05 48.28 37.17
CA GLU A 124 -23.97 49.20 37.54
C GLU A 124 -22.77 48.94 36.62
N ASN A 125 -22.62 49.86 35.67
CA ASN A 125 -21.34 50.31 35.14
C ASN A 125 -20.47 49.31 34.36
N VAL A 126 -20.97 48.82 33.21
CA VAL A 126 -20.07 48.59 32.06
C VAL A 126 -20.18 49.85 31.20
N GLN A 127 -19.36 50.85 31.52
CA GLN A 127 -19.09 51.97 30.63
C GLN A 127 -18.47 51.40 29.36
N THR A 128 -19.29 51.04 28.38
CA THR A 128 -18.82 50.74 27.04
C THR A 128 -18.07 51.98 26.55
N PRO A 129 -16.78 51.89 26.19
CA PRO A 129 -16.09 53.02 25.60
C PRO A 129 -16.79 53.32 24.28
N ASN A 130 -17.59 54.38 24.24
CA ASN A 130 -18.39 54.79 23.09
C ASN A 130 -17.52 55.41 21.98
N LYS A 131 -16.23 55.06 21.95
CA LYS A 131 -15.26 55.57 20.99
C LYS A 131 -15.32 54.72 19.72
N PRO A 132 -15.40 55.35 18.55
CA PRO A 132 -15.41 54.60 17.31
C PRO A 132 -14.08 53.84 17.15
N ILE A 133 -14.14 52.61 16.62
CA ILE A 133 -13.01 51.67 16.54
C ILE A 133 -11.73 52.29 15.92
N HIS A 134 -11.89 53.28 15.04
CA HIS A 134 -10.76 53.97 14.40
C HIS A 134 -9.96 54.87 15.35
N GLU A 135 -10.49 55.22 16.53
CA GLU A 135 -9.75 55.88 17.61
C GLU A 135 -8.97 54.87 18.47
N THR A 136 -9.36 53.60 18.45
CA THR A 136 -8.73 52.54 19.24
C THR A 136 -7.46 52.01 18.59
N PHE A 137 -7.35 52.13 17.27
CA PHE A 137 -6.18 51.68 16.53
C PHE A 137 -5.08 52.74 16.47
N HIS A 138 -3.85 52.29 16.64
CA HIS A 138 -2.65 53.10 16.39
C HIS A 138 -2.67 53.60 14.94
N LYS A 139 -2.49 54.92 14.74
CA LYS A 139 -2.36 55.50 13.41
C LYS A 139 -0.96 55.19 12.88
N PHE A 140 -0.88 54.41 11.80
CA PHE A 140 0.41 54.01 11.23
C PHE A 140 1.26 55.25 10.89
N ASN A 141 2.41 55.39 11.53
CA ASN A 141 3.40 56.42 11.29
C ASN A 141 4.58 55.80 10.54
N MET A 142 4.76 56.21 9.27
CA MET A 142 5.76 55.62 8.39
C MET A 142 7.19 55.70 8.92
N GLN A 143 7.58 56.76 9.65
CA GLN A 143 8.94 56.86 10.19
C GLN A 143 9.13 55.99 11.44
N GLU A 144 8.20 56.07 12.39
CA GLU A 144 8.30 55.35 13.67
C GLU A 144 8.06 53.85 13.47
N ASP A 145 7.00 53.48 12.76
CA ASP A 145 6.57 52.08 12.63
C ASP A 145 7.49 51.28 11.71
N ILE A 146 8.06 51.88 10.65
CA ILE A 146 9.06 51.18 9.83
C ILE A 146 10.34 50.95 10.63
N SER A 147 10.80 51.96 11.39
CA SER A 147 12.02 51.83 12.21
C SER A 147 11.86 50.75 13.30
N LEU A 148 10.68 50.70 13.93
CA LEU A 148 10.34 49.70 14.93
C LEU A 148 10.30 48.29 14.32
N ASN A 149 9.66 48.12 13.16
CA ASN A 149 9.61 46.84 12.46
C ASN A 149 11.01 46.38 12.02
N LEU A 150 11.84 47.26 11.46
CA LEU A 150 13.22 46.92 11.07
C LEU A 150 14.07 46.46 12.27
N THR A 151 13.93 47.14 13.42
CA THR A 151 14.62 46.75 14.66
C THR A 151 14.19 45.34 15.13
N LEU A 152 12.92 44.97 14.93
CA LEU A 152 12.42 43.63 15.27
C LEU A 152 12.99 42.55 14.34
N PHE A 153 13.22 42.86 13.06
CA PHE A 153 13.84 41.94 12.11
C PHE A 153 15.34 41.76 12.36
N GLU A 154 16.07 42.82 12.70
CA GLU A 154 17.52 42.72 13.00
C GLU A 154 17.81 41.88 14.24
N ARG A 155 16.89 41.78 15.22
CA ARG A 155 17.07 40.95 16.42
C ARG A 155 16.83 39.45 16.19
N HIS A 156 16.34 39.05 15.02
CA HIS A 156 16.07 37.63 14.68
C HIS A 156 17.02 37.08 13.60
N ALA A 157 18.14 37.75 13.33
CA ALA A 157 19.22 37.28 12.45
C ALA A 157 20.45 36.83 13.27
#